data_AF-N8YQ84-F1
#
_entry.id   AF-N8YQ84-F1
#
_cell.length_a   1.000
_cell.length_b   1.000
_cell.length_c   1.000
_cell.angle_alpha   90.00
_cell.angle_beta   90.00
_cell.angle_gamma   90.00
#
_symmetry.space_group_name_H-M   'P 1'
#
loop_
_entity.id
_entity.type
_entity.pdbx_description
1 polymer ?
#
loop_
_entity_poly.entity_id
_entity_poly.type
_entity_poly.pdbx_seq_one_letter_code
_entity_poly.pdbx_strand_id
1 'polypeptide(L)'
;MVDPFYMLILMHHLGHKYIVWDKSASINFLSPGRNTVYADIQLSAAEINEIKQLAENHEPVFRTYTLNIVDESGTRIAEVEKILYIRRKKPRASS
;
A
#
# COMPACT_ATOMS: atom_id res chain seq x y z
N MET A 1 -7.26 6.10 10.63
CA MET A 1 -7.51 5.53 9.29
C MET A 1 -6.17 5.47 8.58
N VAL A 2 -5.76 4.29 8.07
CA VAL A 2 -4.47 4.10 7.35
C VAL A 2 -4.65 3.97 5.83
N ASP A 3 -5.90 4.02 5.40
CA ASP A 3 -6.30 3.98 4.00
C ASP A 3 -6.61 5.40 3.52
N PRO A 4 -6.30 5.74 2.25
CA PRO A 4 -5.70 4.90 1.21
C PRO A 4 -4.20 5.23 0.98
N PHE A 5 -3.38 5.35 2.03
CA PHE A 5 -2.05 5.97 1.89
C PHE A 5 -1.05 5.21 1.00
N TYR A 6 -0.91 3.89 1.14
CA TYR A 6 -0.04 3.10 0.25
C TYR A 6 -0.46 3.23 -1.22
N MET A 7 -1.78 3.18 -1.48
CA MET A 7 -2.34 3.33 -2.82
C MET A 7 -1.97 4.70 -3.42
N LEU A 8 -2.15 5.79 -2.65
CA LEU A 8 -1.84 7.15 -3.11
C LEU A 8 -0.35 7.34 -3.44
N ILE A 9 0.54 6.85 -2.58
CA ILE A 9 2.00 6.92 -2.80
C ILE A 9 2.36 6.17 -4.10
N LEU A 10 1.84 4.95 -4.27
CA LEU A 10 2.09 4.15 -5.47
C LEU A 10 1.50 4.81 -6.73
N MET A 11 0.28 5.33 -6.68
CA MET A 11 -0.34 6.03 -7.81
C MET A 11 0.51 7.22 -8.26
N HIS A 12 1.05 7.99 -7.31
CA HIS A 12 1.92 9.11 -7.60
C HIS A 12 3.22 8.66 -8.30
N HIS A 13 3.92 7.67 -7.75
CA HIS A 13 5.23 7.24 -8.26
C HIS A 13 5.19 6.33 -9.50
N LEU A 14 4.12 5.56 -9.69
CA LEU A 14 3.92 4.71 -10.87
C LEU A 14 3.28 5.50 -12.03
N GLY A 15 2.45 6.49 -11.72
CA GLY A 15 1.78 7.35 -12.67
C GLY A 15 0.61 6.70 -13.42
N HIS A 16 0.04 7.44 -14.37
CA HIS A 16 -1.21 7.10 -15.06
C HIS A 16 -1.20 5.81 -15.89
N LYS A 17 -0.02 5.22 -16.15
CA LYS A 17 0.14 3.95 -16.85
C LYS A 17 -0.24 2.73 -16.00
N TYR A 18 -0.46 2.93 -14.70
CA TYR A 18 -0.81 1.86 -13.77
C TYR A 18 -2.23 2.02 -13.25
N ILE A 19 -2.83 0.89 -12.89
CA ILE A 19 -4.02 0.78 -12.06
C ILE A 19 -3.52 0.34 -10.69
N VAL A 20 -3.92 1.04 -9.65
CA VAL A 20 -3.57 0.73 -8.26
C VAL A 20 -4.84 0.85 -7.43
N TRP A 21 -5.14 -0.16 -6.64
CA TRP A 21 -6.18 -0.08 -5.61
C TRP A 21 -5.87 -0.98 -4.43
N ASP A 22 -6.48 -0.67 -3.28
CA ASP A 22 -6.53 -1.58 -2.14
C ASP A 22 -7.43 -2.78 -2.44
N LYS A 23 -6.86 -3.99 -2.37
CA LYS A 23 -7.60 -5.24 -2.60
C LYS A 23 -8.27 -5.74 -1.33
N SER A 24 -7.52 -5.76 -0.23
CA SER A 24 -8.01 -6.18 1.08
C SER A 24 -7.14 -5.60 2.19
N ALA A 25 -7.68 -5.57 3.40
CA ALA A 25 -6.97 -5.19 4.61
C ALA A 25 -7.38 -6.11 5.75
N SER A 26 -6.46 -6.39 6.66
CA SER A 26 -6.71 -7.05 7.93
C SER A 26 -6.13 -6.20 9.07
N ILE A 27 -6.82 -6.15 10.20
CA ILE A 27 -6.39 -5.40 11.38
C ILE A 27 -6.42 -6.32 12.59
N ASN A 28 -5.28 -6.41 13.27
CA ASN A 28 -5.14 -7.04 14.58
C ASN A 28 -5.17 -5.95 15.65
N PHE A 29 -6.25 -5.85 16.42
CA PHE A 29 -6.34 -4.94 17.56
C PHE A 29 -5.67 -5.60 18.78
N LEU A 30 -4.56 -5.03 19.24
CA LEU A 30 -3.72 -5.59 20.30
C LEU A 30 -4.02 -4.99 21.66
N SER A 31 -4.34 -3.69 21.70
CA SER A 31 -4.63 -2.95 22.93
C SER A 31 -5.60 -1.79 22.66
N PRO A 32 -6.30 -1.25 23.67
CA PRO A 32 -7.25 -0.16 23.47
C PRO A 32 -6.54 1.17 23.20
N GLY A 33 -6.87 1.82 22.08
CA GLY A 33 -6.42 3.17 21.76
C GLY A 33 -7.15 4.22 22.61
N ARG A 34 -6.53 4.66 23.71
CA ARG A 34 -7.13 5.63 24.64
C ARG A 34 -6.83 7.09 24.30
N ASN A 35 -5.72 7.33 23.61
CA ASN A 35 -5.23 8.65 23.23
C ASN A 35 -4.98 8.71 21.71
N THR A 36 -4.40 9.81 21.23
CA THR A 36 -3.95 9.97 19.85
C THR A 36 -3.00 8.85 19.46
N VAL A 37 -3.23 8.29 18.27
CA VAL A 37 -2.41 7.23 17.68
C VAL A 37 -1.81 7.68 16.35
N TYR A 38 -0.68 7.08 16.02
CA TYR A 38 0.15 7.40 14.87
C TYR A 38 0.47 6.14 14.07
N ALA A 39 0.67 6.31 12.78
CA ALA A 39 1.13 5.28 11.87
C ALA A 39 2.15 5.89 10.92
N ASP A 40 3.30 5.23 10.76
CA ASP A 40 4.31 5.61 9.78
C ASP A 40 4.16 4.71 8.55
N ILE A 41 4.05 5.31 7.38
CA ILE A 41 3.79 4.63 6.10
C ILE A 41 4.86 5.07 5.13
N GLN A 42 5.69 4.12 4.71
CA GLN A 42 6.84 4.38 3.85
C GLN A 42 6.95 3.32 2.77
N LEU A 43 7.38 3.73 1.58
CA LEU A 43 7.76 2.85 0.49
C LEU A 43 9.14 3.27 -0.01
N SER A 44 10.03 2.29 -0.19
CA SER A 44 11.37 2.56 -0.70
C SER A 44 11.34 2.78 -2.20
N ALA A 45 12.31 3.53 -2.73
CA ALA A 45 12.47 3.67 -4.18
C ALA A 45 12.73 2.30 -4.86
N ALA A 46 13.37 1.37 -4.16
CA ALA A 46 13.60 0.01 -4.63
C ALA A 46 12.28 -0.76 -4.84
N GLU A 47 11.35 -0.66 -3.88
CA GLU A 47 10.01 -1.25 -3.99
C GLU A 47 9.26 -0.74 -5.23
N ILE A 48 9.32 0.58 -5.49
CA ILE A 48 8.70 1.16 -6.69
C ILE A 48 9.31 0.57 -7.98
N ASN A 49 10.62 0.38 -8.02
CA ASN A 49 11.30 -0.19 -9.19
C ASN A 49 10.98 -1.67 -9.37
N GLU A 50 10.91 -2.44 -8.28
CA GLU A 50 10.53 -3.85 -8.30
C GLU A 50 9.10 -4.02 -8.83
N ILE A 51 8.15 -3.21 -8.36
CA ILE A 51 6.77 -3.23 -8.87
C ILE A 51 6.73 -2.98 -10.38
N LYS A 52 7.53 -2.04 -10.90
CA LYS A 52 7.59 -1.75 -12.33
C LYS A 52 8.07 -2.96 -13.12
N GLN A 53 9.11 -3.65 -12.63
CA GLN A 53 9.66 -4.86 -13.26
C GLN A 53 8.64 -6.01 -13.24
N LEU A 54 8.02 -6.28 -12.08
CA LEU A 54 7.02 -7.34 -11.93
C LEU A 54 5.79 -7.13 -12.83
N ALA A 55 5.41 -5.88 -13.08
CA ALA A 55 4.24 -5.52 -13.88
C ALA A 55 4.53 -5.35 -15.39
N GLU A 56 5.74 -5.66 -15.88
CA GLU A 56 6.10 -5.49 -17.29
C GLU A 56 5.25 -6.33 -18.24
N ASN A 57 4.87 -7.54 -17.82
CA ASN A 57 4.05 -8.46 -18.60
C ASN A 57 2.55 -8.10 -18.63
N HIS A 58 2.15 -6.98 -18.02
CA HIS A 58 0.75 -6.54 -17.91
C HIS A 58 -0.18 -7.45 -17.10
N GLU A 59 0.36 -8.42 -16.37
CA GLU A 59 -0.37 -9.20 -15.38
C GLU A 59 -0.44 -8.45 -14.05
N PRO A 60 -1.46 -8.74 -13.21
CA PRO A 60 -1.59 -8.10 -11.91
C PRO A 60 -0.48 -8.56 -10.95
N VAL A 61 0.11 -7.58 -10.28
CA VAL A 61 1.05 -7.76 -9.17
C VAL A 61 0.30 -7.48 -7.86
N PHE A 62 0.48 -8.36 -6.88
CA PHE A 62 -0.06 -8.16 -5.54
C PHE A 62 1.08 -7.84 -4.59
N ARG A 63 0.96 -6.74 -3.84
CA ARG A 63 1.92 -6.35 -2.81
C ARG A 63 1.27 -6.34 -1.46
N THR A 64 1.95 -6.90 -0.48
CA THR A 64 1.51 -6.93 0.91
C THR A 64 2.38 -5.99 1.71
N TYR A 65 1.75 -5.10 2.47
CA TYR A 65 2.44 -4.20 3.38
C TYR A 65 1.86 -4.33 4.78
N THR A 66 2.74 -4.31 5.78
CA THR A 66 2.37 -4.30 7.18
C THR A 66 2.75 -2.97 7.80
N LEU A 67 1.88 -2.40 8.64
CA LEU A 67 2.22 -1.22 9.43
C LEU A 67 1.66 -1.34 10.84
N ASN A 68 2.26 -0.56 11.74
CA ASN A 68 1.84 -0.48 13.13
C ASN A 68 1.11 0.83 13.38
N ILE A 69 0.05 0.75 14.18
CA ILE A 69 -0.59 1.88 14.82
C ILE A 69 -0.07 1.91 16.26
N VAL A 70 0.60 2.99 16.63
CA VAL A 70 1.20 3.18 17.96
C VAL A 70 0.62 4.40 18.64
N ASP A 71 0.60 4.41 19.97
CA ASP A 71 0.31 5.64 20.72
C ASP A 71 1.56 6.51 20.89
N GLU A 72 1.40 7.63 21.59
CA GLU A 72 2.47 8.58 21.94
C GLU A 72 3.61 8.00 22.79
N SER A 73 3.37 6.88 23.49
CA SER A 73 4.40 6.15 24.24
C SER A 73 5.15 5.12 23.39
N GLY A 74 4.73 4.92 22.13
CA GLY A 74 5.24 3.87 21.25
C GLY A 74 4.58 2.51 21.47
N THR A 75 3.54 2.43 22.29
CA THR A 75 2.80 1.18 22.52
C THR A 75 2.00 0.82 21.28
N ARG A 76 2.13 -0.42 20.80
CA ARG A 76 1.37 -0.91 19.64
C ARG A 76 -0.10 -1.13 20.02
N ILE A 77 -0.97 -0.37 19.37
CA ILE A 77 -2.42 -0.42 19.53
C ILE A 77 -3.02 -1.43 18.55
N ALA A 78 -2.53 -1.41 17.31
CA ALA A 78 -2.95 -2.34 16.28
C ALA A 78 -1.84 -2.59 15.26
N GLU A 79 -1.95 -3.71 14.55
CA GLU A 79 -1.16 -4.05 13.38
C GLU A 79 -2.11 -4.18 12.19
N VAL A 80 -1.74 -3.57 11.06
CA VAL A 80 -2.53 -3.59 9.84
C VAL A 80 -1.73 -4.26 8.74
N GLU A 81 -2.34 -5.25 8.09
CA GLU A 81 -1.88 -5.80 6.83
C GLU A 81 -2.74 -5.26 5.68
N LYS A 82 -2.09 -4.84 4.60
CA LYS A 82 -2.70 -4.29 3.39
C LYS A 82 -2.24 -5.10 2.19
N ILE A 83 -3.19 -5.57 1.38
CA ILE A 83 -2.89 -6.18 0.08
C ILE A 83 -3.34 -5.21 -1.01
N LEU A 84 -2.40 -4.77 -1.84
CA LEU A 84 -2.66 -3.89 -2.97
C LEU A 84 -2.63 -4.67 -4.28
N TYR A 85 -3.57 -4.33 -5.14
CA TYR A 85 -3.58 -4.74 -6.54
C TYR A 85 -2.90 -3.66 -7.37
N ILE A 86 -1.90 -4.05 -8.16
CA ILE A 86 -1.20 -3.17 -9.08
C ILE A 86 -1.16 -3.82 -10.44
N ARG A 87 -1.51 -3.09 -11.50
CA ARG A 87 -1.41 -3.59 -12.87
C ARG A 87 -1.01 -2.50 -13.84
N ARG A 88 -0.02 -2.77 -14.70
CA ARG A 88 0.31 -1.89 -15.82
C ARG A 88 -0.76 -2.01 -16.91
N LYS A 89 -1.36 -0.89 -17.30
CA LYS A 89 -2.36 -0.83 -18.37
C LYS A 89 -1.77 -1.35 -19.68
N LYS A 90 -2.53 -2.15 -20.43
CA LYS A 90 -2.16 -2.50 -21.80
C LYS A 90 -2.20 -1.22 -22.66
N PRO A 91 -1.30 -1.07 -23.65
CA PRO A 91 -1.44 0.00 -24.63
C PRO A 91 -2.83 -0.08 -25.25
N ARG A 92 -3.52 1.06 -25.38
CA ARG A 92 -4.76 1.10 -26.16
C ARG A 92 -4.38 0.72 -27.58
N ALA A 93 -4.99 -0.34 -28.12
CA ALA A 93 -4.79 -0.70 -29.51
C ALA A 93 -5.19 0.53 -30.35
N SER A 94 -4.26 1.04 -31.15
CA SER A 94 -4.57 2.07 -32.14
C SER A 94 -5.57 1.44 -33.11
N SER A 95 -6.81 1.93 -33.09
CA SER A 95 -7.81 1.63 -34.12
C SER A 95 -7.50 2.43 -35.38
#